data_AF-I7LKD9-F1
#
_entry.id   AF-I7LKD9-F1
#
_cell.length_a   1.000
_cell.length_b   1.000
_cell.length_c   1.000
_cell.angle_alpha   90.00
_cell.angle_beta   90.00
_cell.angle_gamma   90.00
#
_symmetry.space_group_name_H-M   'P 1'
#
loop_
_entity.id
_entity.type
_entity.pdbx_description
1 polymer ?
#
loop_
_entity_poly.entity_id
_entity_poly.type
_entity_poly.pdbx_seq_one_letter_code
_entity_poly.pdbx_strand_id
1 'polypeptide(L)'
;MEKGSLEKIGAAFTEMNRHFEEMYQATFAIPEEALRERKNGSMQVAAFHVNWVFGEADGYEYLEFYRFHRFGDDHARIWEDGTIEQLDTLETMFAFDPKIPGDEERKSEESARRYENLLKELAEAGLLEEMPYHTMVNSFLVLRKEEMQ
;
A
#
# COMPACT_ATOMS: atom_id res chain seq x y z
N MET A 1 -17.11 12.27 23.69
CA MET A 1 -15.85 12.28 22.92
C MET A 1 -16.28 12.40 21.48
N GLU A 2 -16.02 13.54 20.82
CA GLU A 2 -16.20 13.64 19.37
C GLU A 2 -15.15 12.70 18.77
N LYS A 3 -15.61 11.59 18.18
CA LYS A 3 -14.73 10.72 17.37
C LYS A 3 -14.02 11.60 16.35
N GLY A 4 -12.71 11.47 16.21
CA GLY A 4 -11.92 12.23 15.23
C GLY A 4 -12.57 12.08 13.87
N SER A 5 -12.90 13.22 13.26
CA SER A 5 -13.86 13.26 12.18
C SER A 5 -13.37 12.43 10.99
N LEU A 6 -14.19 11.47 10.54
CA LEU A 6 -14.01 10.76 9.26
C LEU A 6 -13.78 11.73 8.08
N GLU A 7 -14.24 12.98 8.21
CA GLU A 7 -13.96 14.05 7.25
C GLU A 7 -12.48 14.38 7.16
N LYS A 8 -11.72 14.31 8.27
CA LYS A 8 -10.27 14.53 8.27
C LYS A 8 -9.54 13.40 7.57
N ILE A 9 -9.94 12.15 7.80
CA ILE A 9 -9.39 11.00 7.09
C ILE A 9 -9.64 11.15 5.59
N GLY A 10 -10.89 11.43 5.19
CA GLY A 10 -11.25 11.64 3.79
C GLY A 10 -10.49 12.82 3.16
N ALA A 11 -10.41 13.95 3.86
CA ALA A 11 -9.70 15.14 3.39
C ALA A 11 -8.19 14.89 3.23
N ALA A 12 -7.55 14.21 4.18
CA ALA A 12 -6.14 13.85 4.09
C ALA A 12 -5.90 12.89 2.92
N PHE A 13 -6.77 11.90 2.70
CA PHE A 13 -6.66 11.00 1.55
C PHE A 13 -6.77 11.77 0.22
N THR A 14 -7.75 12.67 0.08
CA THR A 14 -7.88 13.50 -1.13
C THR A 14 -6.67 14.41 -1.32
N GLU A 15 -6.18 15.04 -0.26
CA GLU A 15 -5.01 15.92 -0.32
C GLU A 15 -3.74 15.17 -0.75
N MET A 16 -3.49 13.97 -0.20
CA MET A 16 -2.39 13.10 -0.63
C MET A 16 -2.46 12.76 -2.12
N ASN A 17 -3.66 12.64 -2.67
CA ASN A 17 -3.86 12.23 -4.05
C ASN A 17 -4.08 13.40 -5.02
N ARG A 18 -4.14 14.65 -4.55
CA ARG A 18 -4.42 15.84 -5.36
C ARG A 18 -3.53 15.95 -6.60
N HIS A 19 -2.24 15.67 -6.45
CA HIS A 19 -1.30 15.68 -7.58
C HIS A 19 -1.65 14.62 -8.64
N PHE A 20 -2.11 13.43 -8.22
CA PHE A 20 -2.58 12.39 -9.12
C PHE A 20 -3.91 12.74 -9.75
N GLU A 21 -4.81 13.40 -9.03
CA GLU A 21 -6.08 13.88 -9.62
C GLU A 21 -5.83 14.85 -10.78
N GLU A 22 -4.92 15.79 -10.58
CA GLU A 22 -4.51 16.75 -11.61
C GLU A 22 -3.83 16.07 -12.79
N MET A 23 -2.91 15.14 -12.53
CA MET A 23 -2.13 14.45 -13.56
C MET A 23 -2.99 13.49 -14.40
N TYR A 24 -3.89 12.74 -13.76
CA TYR A 24 -4.68 11.68 -14.40
C TYR A 24 -6.11 12.10 -14.73
N GLN A 25 -6.52 13.33 -14.37
CA GLN A 25 -7.87 13.85 -14.57
C GLN A 25 -8.96 12.92 -14.01
N ALA A 26 -8.70 12.35 -12.83
CA ALA A 26 -9.56 11.38 -12.17
C ALA A 26 -9.66 11.71 -10.67
N THR A 27 -10.82 11.49 -10.06
CA THR A 27 -11.00 11.72 -8.62
C THR A 27 -10.49 10.52 -7.81
N PHE A 28 -9.65 10.81 -6.81
CA PHE A 28 -9.11 9.89 -5.83
C PHE A 28 -9.68 10.23 -4.46
N ALA A 29 -10.87 9.69 -4.19
CA ALA A 29 -11.54 9.83 -2.91
C ALA A 29 -12.09 8.48 -2.46
N ILE A 30 -11.98 8.20 -1.16
CA ILE A 30 -12.70 7.07 -0.56
C ILE A 30 -14.20 7.38 -0.65
N PRO A 31 -15.05 6.44 -1.08
CA PRO A 31 -16.49 6.66 -1.15
C PRO A 31 -17.06 7.13 0.19
N GLU A 32 -17.96 8.13 0.16
CA GLU A 32 -18.52 8.72 1.37
C GLU A 32 -19.24 7.69 2.26
N GLU A 33 -19.95 6.75 1.63
CA GLU A 33 -20.60 5.62 2.33
C GLU A 33 -19.56 4.73 3.02
N ALA A 34 -18.41 4.48 2.38
CA ALA A 34 -17.35 3.68 2.95
C ALA A 34 -16.70 4.37 4.15
N LEU A 35 -16.47 5.68 4.09
CA LEU A 35 -16.01 6.48 5.23
C LEU A 35 -17.01 6.40 6.39
N ARG A 36 -18.29 6.66 6.12
CA ARG A 36 -19.36 6.68 7.13
C ARG A 36 -19.53 5.35 7.84
N GLU A 37 -19.50 4.26 7.08
CA GLU A 37 -19.71 2.90 7.57
C GLU A 37 -18.42 2.20 8.03
N ARG A 38 -17.24 2.84 7.88
CA ARG A 38 -15.93 2.20 8.08
C ARG A 38 -15.80 0.93 7.26
N LYS A 39 -16.26 0.99 6.01
CA LYS A 39 -16.31 -0.15 5.11
C LYS A 39 -14.99 -0.27 4.37
N ASN A 40 -14.27 -1.37 4.61
CA ASN A 40 -13.10 -1.76 3.83
C ASN A 40 -13.48 -1.95 2.36
N GLY A 41 -12.50 -1.82 1.47
CA GLY A 41 -12.76 -2.07 0.07
C GLY A 41 -11.58 -1.75 -0.84
N SER A 42 -11.89 -1.75 -2.12
CA SER A 42 -10.97 -1.49 -3.20
C SER A 42 -11.58 -0.52 -4.21
N MET A 43 -10.73 0.16 -4.97
CA MET A 43 -11.15 0.92 -6.13
C MET A 43 -10.08 0.92 -7.22
N GLN A 44 -10.55 0.88 -8.46
CA GLN A 44 -9.72 1.16 -9.62
C GLN A 44 -9.93 2.62 -10.05
N VAL A 45 -8.86 3.42 -10.01
CA VAL A 45 -8.88 4.82 -10.47
C VAL A 45 -7.73 5.04 -11.42
N ALA A 46 -8.04 5.39 -12.68
CA ALA A 46 -7.06 5.47 -13.76
C ALA A 46 -6.18 4.21 -13.83
N ALA A 47 -4.86 4.36 -13.72
CA ALA A 47 -3.88 3.27 -13.74
C ALA A 47 -3.59 2.66 -12.35
N PHE A 48 -4.32 3.07 -11.31
CA PHE A 48 -4.06 2.70 -9.92
C PHE A 48 -5.14 1.77 -9.40
N HIS A 49 -4.70 0.78 -8.63
CA HIS A 49 -5.58 -0.04 -7.83
C HIS A 49 -5.32 0.28 -6.35
N VAL A 50 -6.34 0.71 -5.62
CA VAL A 50 -6.22 1.12 -4.22
C VAL A 50 -7.07 0.19 -3.37
N ASN A 51 -6.45 -0.48 -2.40
CA ASN A 51 -7.15 -1.20 -1.34
C ASN A 51 -7.06 -0.40 -0.05
N TRP A 52 -8.11 -0.40 0.76
CA TRP A 52 -8.11 0.27 2.06
C TRP A 52 -8.84 -0.56 3.11
N VAL A 53 -8.40 -0.38 4.35
CA VAL A 53 -9.02 -0.94 5.54
C VAL A 53 -9.14 0.11 6.63
N PHE A 54 -10.21 0.01 7.42
CA PHE A 54 -10.38 0.77 8.64
C PHE A 54 -9.96 -0.08 9.84
N GLY A 55 -9.29 0.55 10.80
CA GLY A 55 -8.87 -0.11 12.03
C GLY A 55 -8.79 0.86 13.20
N GLU A 56 -8.38 0.32 14.35
CA GLU A 56 -8.15 1.08 15.57
C GLU A 56 -6.88 0.55 16.24
N ALA A 57 -6.01 1.45 16.68
CA ALA A 57 -4.85 1.13 17.49
C ALA A 57 -4.83 2.04 18.73
N ASP A 58 -4.71 1.45 19.93
CA ASP A 58 -4.70 2.18 21.20
C ASP A 58 -5.88 3.16 21.41
N GLY A 59 -7.06 2.83 20.88
CA GLY A 59 -8.24 3.69 20.93
C GLY A 59 -8.29 4.77 19.85
N TYR A 60 -7.37 4.72 18.88
CA TYR A 60 -7.21 5.71 17.81
C TYR A 60 -7.58 5.10 16.45
N GLU A 61 -8.67 5.61 15.85
CA GLU A 61 -9.17 5.12 14.56
C GLU A 61 -8.23 5.53 13.40
N TYR A 62 -8.12 4.68 12.39
CA TYR A 62 -7.35 4.96 11.18
C TYR A 62 -7.97 4.35 9.91
N LEU A 63 -7.54 4.89 8.76
CA LEU A 63 -7.63 4.25 7.46
C LEU A 63 -6.23 3.93 6.97
N GLU A 64 -5.96 2.67 6.65
CA GLU A 64 -4.73 2.22 6.01
C GLU A 64 -5.04 1.87 4.57
N PHE A 65 -4.19 2.28 3.64
CA PHE A 65 -4.38 1.96 2.23
C PHE A 65 -3.08 1.54 1.58
N TYR A 66 -3.20 0.60 0.64
CA TYR A 66 -2.12 0.21 -0.25
C TYR A 66 -2.56 0.50 -1.70
N ARG A 67 -1.74 1.26 -2.41
CA ARG A 67 -1.96 1.62 -3.81
C ARG A 67 -0.93 0.94 -4.69
N PHE A 68 -1.41 0.12 -5.62
CA PHE A 68 -0.60 -0.50 -6.65
C PHE A 68 -0.51 0.39 -7.89
N HIS A 69 0.69 0.55 -8.42
CA HIS A 69 0.91 1.22 -9.69
C HIS A 69 2.19 0.76 -10.39
N ARG A 70 2.18 0.78 -11.72
CA ARG A 70 3.28 0.30 -12.57
C ARG A 70 4.64 0.94 -12.26
N PHE A 71 4.66 2.17 -11.76
CA PHE A 71 5.89 2.93 -11.51
C PHE A 71 6.29 3.02 -10.04
N GLY A 72 5.56 2.33 -9.15
CA GLY A 72 5.83 2.33 -7.72
C GLY A 72 4.54 2.32 -6.93
N ASP A 73 4.55 1.55 -5.85
CA ASP A 73 3.44 1.45 -4.93
C ASP A 73 3.49 2.57 -3.89
N ASP A 74 2.39 2.76 -3.17
CA ASP A 74 2.29 3.67 -2.03
C ASP A 74 1.51 2.99 -0.91
N HIS A 75 1.96 3.15 0.33
CA HIS A 75 1.39 2.52 1.49
C HIS A 75 1.42 3.51 2.65
N ALA A 76 0.24 3.86 3.16
CA ALA A 76 0.16 4.80 4.26
C ALA A 76 -1.06 4.53 5.15
N ARG A 77 -0.95 5.02 6.38
CA ARG A 77 -2.02 5.08 7.37
C ARG A 77 -2.38 6.52 7.66
N ILE A 78 -3.67 6.81 7.66
CA ILE A 78 -4.26 8.12 7.95
C ILE A 78 -5.07 7.98 9.23
N TRP A 79 -4.62 8.67 10.27
CA TRP A 79 -5.24 8.65 11.59
C TRP A 79 -6.45 9.59 11.68
N GLU A 80 -7.29 9.41 12.70
CA GLU A 80 -8.54 10.18 12.86
C GLU A 80 -8.36 11.71 13.05
N ASP A 81 -7.15 12.18 13.36
CA ASP A 81 -6.80 13.61 13.35
C ASP A 81 -6.32 14.13 11.99
N GLY A 82 -6.18 13.26 10.99
CA GLY A 82 -5.62 13.55 9.67
C GLY A 82 -4.10 13.40 9.58
N THR A 83 -3.42 12.95 10.64
CA THR A 83 -1.99 12.63 10.59
C THR A 83 -1.74 11.47 9.64
N ILE A 84 -0.71 11.61 8.80
CA ILE A 84 -0.31 10.59 7.82
C ILE A 84 0.98 9.93 8.30
N GLU A 85 0.95 8.61 8.40
CA GLU A 85 2.09 7.75 8.63
C GLU A 85 2.40 6.99 7.34
N GLN A 86 3.63 7.15 6.83
CA GLN A 86 4.10 6.42 5.65
C GLN A 86 4.60 5.03 6.08
N LEU A 87 4.16 4.00 5.37
CA LEU A 87 4.46 2.60 5.66
C LEU A 87 5.30 1.99 4.54
N ASP A 88 5.89 0.82 4.83
CA ASP A 88 6.75 0.12 3.89
C ASP A 88 5.96 -0.35 2.66
N THR A 89 6.59 -0.25 1.48
CA THR A 89 6.04 -0.75 0.22
C THR A 89 6.78 -1.99 -0.25
N LEU A 90 6.14 -2.78 -1.12
CA LEU A 90 6.74 -3.96 -1.74
C LEU A 90 7.87 -3.53 -2.69
N GLU A 91 9.10 -3.51 -2.17
CA GLU A 91 10.29 -3.21 -2.95
C GLU A 91 10.58 -4.34 -3.94
N THR A 92 10.65 -4.00 -5.23
CA THR A 92 10.96 -4.95 -6.32
C THR A 92 12.40 -4.84 -6.81
N MET A 93 13.15 -3.86 -6.30
CA MET A 93 14.55 -3.62 -6.62
C MET A 93 15.33 -3.37 -5.32
N PHE A 94 16.60 -3.79 -5.29
CA PHE A 94 17.52 -3.51 -4.20
C PHE A 94 18.84 -2.94 -4.72
N ALA A 95 19.51 -2.15 -3.89
CA ALA A 95 20.83 -1.62 -4.15
C ALA A 95 21.90 -2.42 -3.39
N PHE A 96 23.07 -2.58 -3.99
CA PHE A 96 24.24 -3.23 -3.38
C PHE A 96 25.53 -2.48 -3.77
N ASP A 97 26.59 -2.64 -2.98
CA ASP A 97 27.92 -2.11 -3.27
C ASP A 97 28.81 -3.19 -3.91
N PRO A 98 29.17 -3.06 -5.20
CA PRO A 98 30.01 -4.05 -5.89
C PRO A 98 31.44 -4.13 -5.32
N LYS A 99 31.87 -3.19 -4.48
CA LYS A 99 33.19 -3.23 -3.81
C LYS A 99 33.20 -4.15 -2.59
N ILE A 100 32.04 -4.56 -2.08
CA ILE A 100 31.90 -5.44 -0.93
C ILE A 100 31.61 -6.86 -1.47
N PRO A 101 32.54 -7.83 -1.35
CA PRO A 101 32.29 -9.19 -1.79
C PRO A 101 31.08 -9.81 -1.08
N GLY A 102 30.14 -10.36 -1.85
CA GLY A 102 28.92 -10.99 -1.34
C GLY A 102 27.78 -10.02 -1.00
N ASP A 103 27.94 -8.71 -1.25
CA ASP A 103 26.91 -7.72 -0.88
C ASP A 103 25.62 -7.85 -1.69
N GLU A 104 25.74 -8.20 -2.97
CA GLU A 104 24.59 -8.45 -3.85
C GLU A 104 23.74 -9.62 -3.34
N GLU A 105 24.37 -10.74 -2.99
CA GLU A 105 23.68 -11.92 -2.45
C GLU A 105 23.01 -11.61 -1.11
N ARG A 106 23.73 -10.94 -0.20
CA ARG A 106 23.19 -10.48 1.09
C ARG A 106 21.99 -9.54 0.90
N LYS A 107 22.08 -8.57 0.00
CA LYS A 107 21.00 -7.60 -0.26
C LYS A 107 19.81 -8.23 -0.96
N SER A 108 20.04 -9.20 -1.84
CA SER A 108 19.01 -10.02 -2.45
C SER A 108 18.22 -10.80 -1.39
N GLU A 109 18.91 -11.49 -0.48
CA GLU A 109 18.25 -12.22 0.62
C GLU A 109 17.47 -11.29 1.57
N GLU A 110 18.05 -10.14 1.95
CA GLU A 110 17.39 -9.14 2.78
C GLU A 110 16.11 -8.62 2.11
N SER A 111 16.20 -8.30 0.81
CA SER A 111 15.06 -7.82 0.01
C SER A 111 13.97 -8.87 -0.10
N ALA A 112 14.32 -10.14 -0.39
CA ALA A 112 13.36 -11.23 -0.44
C ALA A 112 12.64 -11.45 0.90
N ARG A 113 13.38 -11.45 2.02
CA ARG A 113 12.78 -11.58 3.36
C ARG A 113 11.86 -10.42 3.71
N ARG A 114 12.26 -9.18 3.39
CA ARG A 114 11.43 -7.99 3.61
C ARG A 114 10.15 -8.06 2.79
N TYR A 115 10.28 -8.43 1.51
CA TYR A 115 9.15 -8.61 0.61
C TYR A 115 8.16 -9.65 1.14
N GLU A 116 8.64 -10.83 1.55
CA GLU A 116 7.79 -11.89 2.09
C GLU A 116 7.09 -11.51 3.40
N ASN A 117 7.78 -10.80 4.29
CA ASN A 117 7.20 -10.35 5.55
C ASN A 117 6.12 -9.30 5.30
N LEU A 118 6.41 -8.28 4.49
CA LEU A 118 5.43 -7.25 4.16
C LEU A 118 4.23 -7.85 3.41
N LEU A 119 4.45 -8.80 2.50
CA LEU A 119 3.35 -9.47 1.82
C LEU A 119 2.41 -10.20 2.81
N LYS A 120 2.95 -10.82 3.86
CA LYS A 120 2.15 -11.44 4.93
C LYS A 120 1.40 -10.37 5.72
N GLU A 121 2.07 -9.29 6.12
CA GLU A 121 1.47 -8.18 6.87
C GLU A 121 0.30 -7.56 6.09
N LEU A 122 0.46 -7.29 4.80
CA LEU A 122 -0.59 -6.77 3.93
C LEU A 122 -1.75 -7.76 3.76
N ALA A 123 -1.46 -9.07 3.66
CA ALA A 123 -2.48 -10.10 3.59
C ALA A 123 -3.30 -10.19 4.89
N GLU A 124 -2.63 -10.15 6.03
CA GLU A 124 -3.24 -10.17 7.37
C GLU A 124 -4.07 -8.90 7.63
N ALA A 125 -3.61 -7.75 7.14
CA ALA A 125 -4.34 -6.48 7.19
C ALA A 125 -5.55 -6.44 6.25
N GLY A 126 -5.65 -7.34 5.27
CA GLY A 126 -6.72 -7.33 4.26
C GLY A 126 -6.47 -6.39 3.07
N LEU A 127 -5.23 -5.93 2.87
CA LEU A 127 -4.86 -4.97 1.83
C LEU A 127 -4.52 -5.62 0.47
N LEU A 128 -4.61 -6.95 0.36
CA LEU A 128 -4.36 -7.71 -0.87
C LEU A 128 -5.63 -8.33 -1.48
N GLU A 129 -6.82 -7.93 -1.03
CA GLU A 129 -8.09 -8.58 -1.37
C GLU A 129 -8.38 -8.56 -2.89
N GLU A 130 -8.10 -7.42 -3.55
CA GLU A 130 -8.05 -7.32 -5.00
C GLU A 130 -6.61 -6.98 -5.44
N MET A 131 -5.99 -7.90 -6.18
CA MET A 131 -4.64 -7.76 -6.73
C MET A 131 -4.73 -7.73 -8.26
N PRO A 132 -4.39 -6.62 -8.93
CA PRO A 132 -4.46 -6.60 -10.38
C PRO A 132 -3.40 -7.53 -11.00
N TYR A 133 -3.78 -8.23 -12.06
CA TYR A 133 -2.96 -9.28 -12.69
C TYR A 133 -1.55 -8.83 -13.11
N HIS A 134 -1.35 -7.54 -13.38
CA HIS A 134 -0.04 -6.99 -13.76
C HIS A 134 0.87 -6.70 -12.55
N THR A 135 0.33 -6.54 -11.34
CA THR A 135 1.11 -6.43 -10.11
C THR A 135 1.66 -7.78 -9.67
N MET A 136 0.99 -8.89 -10.00
CA MET A 136 1.56 -10.23 -9.86
C MET A 136 2.86 -10.41 -10.67
N VAL A 137 3.11 -9.58 -11.70
CA VAL A 137 4.22 -9.76 -12.63
C VAL A 137 5.54 -9.17 -12.12
N ASN A 138 5.54 -8.18 -11.22
CA ASN A 138 6.77 -7.47 -10.84
C ASN A 138 7.55 -8.06 -9.65
N SER A 139 7.05 -9.10 -9.00
CA SER A 139 7.79 -9.73 -7.88
C SER A 139 7.39 -11.17 -7.55
N PHE A 140 6.24 -11.65 -8.04
CA PHE A 140 5.77 -13.01 -7.74
C PHE A 140 6.38 -14.11 -8.64
N LEU A 141 7.11 -13.76 -9.71
CA LEU A 141 7.55 -14.72 -10.75
C LEU A 141 9.02 -15.13 -10.72
N VAL A 142 9.87 -14.56 -9.84
CA VAL A 142 11.25 -15.05 -9.70
C VAL A 142 11.33 -16.19 -8.67
N LEU A 143 10.54 -16.14 -7.59
CA LEU A 143 10.63 -17.12 -6.50
C LEU A 143 9.96 -18.47 -6.74
N ARG A 144 9.12 -18.63 -7.79
CA ARG A 144 8.46 -19.93 -8.10
C ARG A 144 8.96 -20.64 -9.36
N LYS A 145 9.96 -20.08 -10.06
CA LYS A 145 10.54 -20.79 -11.22
C LYS A 145 11.47 -21.93 -10.80
N GLU A 146 11.87 -22.00 -9.53
CA GLU A 146 12.76 -23.03 -9.00
C GLU A 146 12.03 -24.22 -8.34
N GLU A 147 10.73 -24.11 -8.04
CA GLU A 147 9.94 -25.22 -7.46
C GLU A 147 9.22 -26.09 -8.52
N MET A 148 9.44 -25.83 -9.82
CA MET A 148 8.93 -26.69 -10.91
C MET A 148 10.06 -27.17 -11.84
N GLN A 149 11.10 -27.76 -11.26
CA GLN A 149 12.00 -28.67 -11.99
C GLN A 149 12.01 -30.06 -11.34
#